data_AF-A0A3M2BEY1-F1
#
_entry.id   AF-A0A3M2BEY1-F1
#
_cell.length_a   1.000
_cell.length_b   1.000
_cell.length_c   1.000
_cell.angle_alpha   90.00
_cell.angle_beta   90.00
_cell.angle_gamma   90.00
#
_symmetry.space_group_name_H-M   'P 1'
#
loop_
_entity.id
_entity.type
_entity.pdbx_description
1 polymer ?
#
loop_
_entity_poly.entity_id
_entity_poly.type
_entity_poly.pdbx_seq_one_letter_code
_entity_poly.pdbx_strand_id
1 'polypeptide(L)' 'MSALGLSTLRDLIESLPAGERRLILLRYADQLSDPEIAHVLDMDTEQVTRRLDALEGLLFEKVSERFQSELSFDQAA' A
#
# COMPACT_ATOMS: atom_id res chain seq x y z
N MET A 1 5.98 -15.46 -13.23
CA MET A 1 5.38 -14.47 -12.31
C MET A 1 5.63 -13.10 -12.89
N SER A 2 4.58 -12.42 -13.38
CA SER A 2 4.75 -11.22 -14.21
C SER A 2 5.37 -10.06 -13.44
N ALA A 3 6.43 -9.48 -14.01
CA ALA A 3 7.07 -8.25 -13.54
C ALA A 3 6.11 -7.05 -13.39
N LEU A 4 4.95 -7.12 -14.07
CA LEU A 4 3.86 -6.13 -14.04
C LEU A 4 3.23 -5.92 -12.65
N GLY A 5 3.11 -6.97 -11.83
CA GLY A 5 2.52 -6.84 -10.49
C GLY A 5 3.41 -6.02 -9.52
N LEU A 6 4.73 -6.19 -9.64
CA LEU A 6 5.72 -5.49 -8.81
C LEU A 6 5.89 -4.02 -9.20
N SER A 7 5.89 -3.71 -10.50
CA SER A 7 5.95 -2.31 -10.96
C SER A 7 4.69 -1.55 -10.54
N THR A 8 3.52 -2.19 -10.62
CA THR A 8 2.24 -1.54 -10.29
C THR A 8 2.12 -1.20 -8.81
N LEU A 9 2.48 -2.13 -7.92
CA LEU A 9 2.51 -1.86 -6.48
C LEU A 9 3.52 -0.75 -6.13
N ARG A 10 4.68 -0.76 -6.77
CA ARG A 10 5.70 0.27 -6.58
C ARG A 10 5.17 1.65 -6.98
N ASP A 11 4.60 1.79 -8.19
CA ASP A 11 4.06 3.05 -8.67
C ASP A 11 2.94 3.57 -7.76
N LEU A 12 2.09 2.67 -7.26
CA LEU A 12 1.03 3.01 -6.31
C LEU A 12 1.60 3.53 -4.99
N ILE A 13 2.60 2.86 -4.42
CA ILE A 13 3.26 3.31 -3.18
C ILE A 13 3.98 4.64 -3.41
N GLU A 14 4.64 4.83 -4.55
CA GLU A 14 5.30 6.08 -4.91
C GLU A 14 4.32 7.26 -5.06
N SER A 15 3.09 6.98 -5.49
CA SER A 15 2.01 7.98 -5.62
C SER A 15 1.35 8.40 -4.30
N LEU A 16 1.55 7.64 -3.21
CA LEU A 16 1.00 7.96 -1.91
C LEU A 16 1.61 9.26 -1.35
N PRO A 17 0.84 10.05 -0.57
CA PRO A 17 1.42 11.18 0.12
C PRO A 17 2.52 10.73 1.10
N ALA A 18 3.47 11.64 1.39
CA ALA A 18 4.73 11.26 2.04
C ALA A 18 4.55 10.58 3.41
N GLY A 19 3.52 10.94 4.17
CA GLY A 19 3.22 10.32 5.47
C GLY A 19 2.70 8.89 5.35
N GLU A 20 1.77 8.68 4.42
CA GLU A 20 1.15 7.40 4.09
C GLU A 20 2.17 6.44 3.49
N ARG A 21 3.00 6.93 2.56
CA ARG A 21 4.12 6.16 2.00
C ARG A 21 5.07 5.70 3.11
N ARG A 22 5.38 6.59 4.06
CA ARG A 22 6.28 6.26 5.17
C ARG A 22 5.68 5.21 6.09
N LEU A 23 4.39 5.27 6.40
CA LEU A 23 3.68 4.23 7.16
C LEU A 23 3.79 2.85 6.49
N ILE A 24 3.51 2.77 5.18
CA ILE A 24 3.61 1.52 4.41
C ILE A 24 5.03 0.97 4.40
N LEU A 25 6.05 1.82 4.19
CA LEU A 25 7.44 1.38 4.19
C LEU A 25 7.87 0.84 5.56
N LEU A 26 7.54 1.54 6.65
CA LEU A 26 7.87 1.06 8.00
C LEU A 26 7.21 -0.29 8.30
N ARG A 27 5.96 -0.48 7.86
CA ARG A 27 5.21 -1.72 8.09
C ARG A 27 5.74 -2.89 7.26
N TYR A 28 6.01 -2.67 5.98
CA TYR A 28 6.22 -3.74 5.02
C TYR A 28 7.67 -3.92 4.56
N ALA A 29 8.46 -2.85 4.51
CA ALA A 29 9.89 -2.94 4.19
C ALA A 29 10.72 -3.18 5.46
N ASP A 30 10.45 -2.40 6.51
CA ASP A 30 11.19 -2.47 7.78
C ASP A 30 10.59 -3.49 8.76
N GLN A 31 9.41 -4.03 8.45
CA GLN A 31 8.70 -5.06 9.23
C GLN A 31 8.37 -4.65 10.68
N LEU A 32 8.19 -3.35 10.92
CA LEU A 32 7.83 -2.85 12.25
C LEU A 32 6.38 -3.20 12.60
N SER A 33 6.14 -3.39 13.89
CA SER A 33 4.81 -3.51 14.48
C SER A 33 4.17 -2.14 14.70
N ASP A 34 2.84 -2.09 14.82
CA ASP A 34 2.10 -0.84 15.05
C ASP A 34 2.65 -0.01 16.24
N PRO A 35 2.99 -0.60 17.41
CA PRO A 35 3.60 0.16 18.51
C PRO A 35 4.99 0.73 18.19
N GLU A 36 5.81 0.01 17.39
CA GLU A 36 7.12 0.49 16.98
C GLU A 36 7.00 1.65 15.98
N ILE A 37 6.05 1.54 15.04
CA ILE A 37 5.74 2.60 14.08
C ILE A 37 5.22 3.84 14.83
N ALA A 38 4.33 3.65 15.81
CA ALA A 38 3.80 4.70 16.66
C ALA A 38 4.93 5.47 17.36
N HIS A 39 5.91 4.74 17.90
CA HIS A 39 7.09 5.33 18.51
C HIS A 39 7.97 6.09 17.50
N VAL A 40 8.22 5.53 16.31
CA VAL A 40 9.05 6.16 15.26
C VAL A 40 8.42 7.43 14.72
N LEU A 41 7.09 7.48 14.63
CA LEU A 41 6.35 8.59 14.04
C LEU A 41 5.76 9.57 15.07
N ASP A 42 6.05 9.37 16.36
CA ASP A 42 5.51 10.15 17.48
C ASP A 42 3.98 10.33 17.38
N MET A 43 3.28 9.21 17.21
CA MET A 43 1.82 9.16 17.10
C MET A 43 1.24 8.02 17.94
N ASP A 44 -0.07 8.07 18.15
CA ASP A 44 -0.77 7.05 18.91
C ASP A 44 -0.89 5.73 18.13
N THR A 45 -0.76 4.59 18.82
CA THR A 45 -0.83 3.26 18.20
C THR A 45 -2.17 3.01 17.53
N GLU A 46 -3.30 3.43 18.10
CA GLU A 46 -4.60 3.27 17.44
C GLU A 46 -4.68 4.09 16.14
N GLN A 47 -4.03 5.26 16.11
CA GLN A 47 -3.94 6.05 14.88
C GLN A 47 -3.11 5.33 13.81
N VAL A 48 -2.02 4.67 14.19
CA VAL A 48 -1.23 3.86 13.26
C VAL A 48 -2.08 2.75 12.68
N THR A 49 -2.74 1.95 13.52
CA THR A 49 -3.58 0.83 13.08
C THR A 49 -4.67 1.30 12.12
N ARG A 50 -5.45 2.32 12.51
CA ARG A 50 -6.53 2.85 11.64
C ARG A 50 -6.01 3.38 10.30
N ARG A 51 -4.84 4.01 10.30
CA ARG A 51 -4.25 4.54 9.06
C ARG A 51 -3.69 3.43 8.18
N LEU A 52 -3.08 2.40 8.75
CA LEU A 52 -2.62 1.23 8.02
C LEU A 52 -3.80 0.48 7.40
N ASP A 53 -4.85 0.20 8.16
CA ASP A 53 -6.06 -0.46 7.65
C ASP A 53 -6.68 0.31 6.46
N ALA A 54 -6.79 1.64 6.60
CA ALA A 54 -7.31 2.49 5.54
C ALA A 54 -6.41 2.48 4.29
N LEU A 55 -5.09 2.50 4.47
CA LEU A 55 -4.13 2.46 3.37
C LEU A 55 -4.11 1.11 2.67
N GLU A 56 -4.19 0.02 3.43
CA GLU A 56 -4.27 -1.34 2.88
C GLU A 56 -5.54 -1.53 2.06
N GLY A 57 -6.69 -1.05 2.56
CA GLY A 57 -7.94 -1.04 1.80
C GLY A 57 -7.82 -0.27 0.48
N LEU A 58 -7.23 0.93 0.51
CA LEU A 58 -7.04 1.76 -0.68
C LEU A 58 -6.07 1.13 -1.68
N LEU A 59 -4.95 0.57 -1.21
CA LEU A 59 -3.99 -0.12 -2.07
C LEU A 59 -4.62 -1.37 -2.69
N PHE A 60 -5.37 -2.14 -1.92
CA PHE A 60 -6.09 -3.32 -2.40
C PHE A 60 -7.11 -2.96 -3.49
N GLU A 61 -7.91 -1.92 -3.28
CA GLU A 61 -8.89 -1.44 -4.25
C GLU A 61 -8.20 -1.02 -5.56
N LYS A 62 -7.17 -0.17 -5.48
CA LYS A 62 -6.44 0.30 -6.67
C LYS A 62 -5.74 -0.80 -7.44
N VAL A 63 -5.14 -1.75 -6.73
CA VAL A 63 -4.52 -2.92 -7.36
C VAL A 63 -5.59 -3.76 -8.05
N SER A 64 -6.73 -4.00 -7.40
CA SER A 64 -7.85 -4.77 -7.94
C SER A 64 -8.46 -4.13 -9.19
N GLU A 65 -8.74 -2.83 -9.16
CA GLU A 65 -9.24 -2.07 -10.32
C GLU A 65 -8.30 -2.19 -11.52
N ARG A 66 -6.98 -2.08 -11.26
CA ARG A 66 -5.97 -2.13 -12.32
C ARG A 66 -5.84 -3.53 -12.92
N PHE A 67 -5.79 -4.56 -12.08
CA PHE A 67 -5.81 -5.96 -12.55
C PHE A 67 -7.07 -6.26 -13.35
N GLN A 68 -8.25 -5.79 -12.93
CA GLN A 68 -9.48 -5.95 -13.70
C GLN A 68 -9.43 -5.22 -15.04
N SER A 69 -8.86 -4.01 -15.09
CA SER A 69 -8.68 -3.27 -16.34
C SER A 69 -7.74 -4.01 -17.31
N GLU A 70 -6.67 -4.61 -16.80
CA GLU A 70 -5.70 -5.35 -17.62
C GLU A 70 -6.28 -6.68 -18.11
N LEU A 71 -7.02 -7.40 -17.26
CA LEU A 71 -7.68 -8.66 -17.63
C LEU A 71 -8.86 -8.48 -18.59
N SER A 72 -9.57 -7.34 -18.52
CA SER A 72 -10.65 -7.02 -19.46
C SER A 72 -10.13 -6.57 -20.83
N PHE A 73 -8.91 -6.03 -20.90
CA PHE A 73 -8.23 -5.76 -22.18
C PHE A 73 -7.88 -7.04 -22.94
N ASP A 74 -7.46 -8.11 -22.26
CA ASP A 74 -7.11 -9.41 -22.89
C ASP A 74 -8.33 -10.18 -23.42
N GLN A 75 -9.56 -9.87 -22.99
CA GLN A 75 -10.78 -10.51 -23.50
C GLN A 75 -11.35 -9.85 -24.76
N ALA A 76 -10.83 -8.69 -25.15
CA ALA A 76 -11.31 -7.91 -26.30
C ALA A 76 -10.40 -7.98 -27.54
N ALA A 77 -9.34 -8.81 -27.50
CA ALA A 77 -8.41 -9.09 -28.60
C ALA A 77 -8.64 -10.49 -29.20
#